data_AF-A0AA43BR29-F1
#
_entry.id   AF-A0AA43BR29-F1
#
_cell.length_a   1.000
_cell.length_b   1.000
_cell.length_c   1.000
_cell.angle_alpha   90.00
_cell.angle_beta   90.00
_cell.angle_gamma   90.00
#
_symmetry.space_group_name_H-M   'P 1'
#
loop_
_entity.id
_entity.type
_entity.pdbx_description
1 polymer ?
#
loop_
_entity_poly.entity_id
_entity_poly.type
_entity_poly.pdbx_seq_one_letter_code
_entity_poly.pdbx_strand_id
1 'polypeptide(L)'
;MSWQSARHNFYERTELRLQAELDVALKRLHAKARLLIGATTHSDPAERDRLATAVSRGEHAKPRWEWQPVPIEKRLWRALDQVRHLAERSAASALYLARLEELEIELLLLESLGQSKRVRPMAARLFGTGGERVFEDHPMTVLDAAHHILSHTEADPEPKTIPAYSADGESLRDLMLSHSRQVGLHIAVRVDPSLIANAAVGERTVFIADRLFGVREAQRLAVHEVFGHLVSAFNGRTQLLGLLAIGTAGSYGDQEGVSICLEELAGLLDASRRRTLAGRLLATHAMHAGVSFGDAARILVLEHGFSSYEAVTLCERAFRGGGVARDAVYLGSWLRVRNAVARQDSSLGELQLGKISLSALPEVRRLLGVGLVSQPTYLSNLARSFGKTGAGTKPDTLPPSLTTSLTRLEAT
;
A
#
# COMPACT_ATOMS: atom_id res chain seq x y z
N MET A 1 -50.97 -4.83 9.10
CA MET A 1 -49.68 -4.53 8.46
C MET A 1 -49.97 -3.96 7.07
N SER A 2 -49.70 -2.68 6.82
CA SER A 2 -50.12 -2.00 5.59
C SER A 2 -49.27 -2.41 4.38
N TRP A 3 -49.86 -2.41 3.19
CA TRP A 3 -49.20 -2.72 1.90
C TRP A 3 -47.93 -1.89 1.63
N GLN A 4 -47.81 -0.69 2.21
CA GLN A 4 -46.61 0.15 2.12
C GLN A 4 -45.43 -0.41 2.91
N SER A 5 -45.69 -0.98 4.10
CA SER A 5 -44.65 -1.63 4.92
C SER A 5 -44.13 -2.93 4.26
N ALA A 6 -45.02 -3.69 3.61
CA ALA A 6 -44.62 -4.89 2.86
C ALA A 6 -43.80 -4.57 1.59
N ARG A 7 -44.16 -3.50 0.85
CA ARG A 7 -43.39 -3.03 -0.30
C ARG A 7 -42.01 -2.52 0.10
N HIS A 8 -41.91 -1.70 1.15
CA HIS A 8 -40.63 -1.17 1.63
C HIS A 8 -39.67 -2.32 2.04
N ASN A 9 -40.18 -3.30 2.80
CA ASN A 9 -39.40 -4.49 3.20
C ASN A 9 -38.97 -5.36 2.00
N PHE A 10 -39.77 -5.41 0.92
CA PHE A 10 -39.41 -6.14 -0.31
C PHE A 10 -38.31 -5.43 -1.11
N TYR A 11 -38.39 -4.11 -1.26
CA TYR A 11 -37.35 -3.32 -1.94
C TYR A 11 -36.02 -3.39 -1.20
N GLU A 12 -36.04 -3.22 0.12
CA GLU A 12 -34.85 -3.30 0.98
C GLU A 12 -34.18 -4.68 0.91
N ARG A 13 -34.97 -5.77 0.94
CA ARG A 13 -34.45 -7.14 0.72
C ARG A 13 -33.84 -7.33 -0.67
N THR A 14 -34.38 -6.68 -1.69
CA THR A 14 -33.89 -6.80 -3.06
C THR A 14 -32.55 -6.05 -3.23
N GLU A 15 -32.42 -4.87 -2.65
CA GLU A 15 -31.16 -4.11 -2.64
C GLU A 15 -30.07 -4.83 -1.85
N LEU A 16 -30.38 -5.36 -0.66
CA LEU A 16 -29.42 -6.14 0.14
C LEU A 16 -28.95 -7.39 -0.60
N ARG A 17 -29.85 -8.06 -1.33
CA ARG A 17 -29.49 -9.22 -2.16
C ARG A 17 -28.58 -8.83 -3.32
N LEU A 18 -28.92 -7.76 -4.06
CA LEU A 18 -28.08 -7.25 -5.14
C LEU A 18 -26.68 -6.88 -4.63
N GLN A 19 -26.60 -6.21 -3.49
CA GLN A 19 -25.35 -5.84 -2.84
C GLN A 19 -24.50 -7.06 -2.46
N ALA A 20 -25.12 -8.09 -1.86
CA ALA A 20 -24.42 -9.33 -1.49
C ALA A 20 -23.90 -10.09 -2.73
N GLU A 21 -24.70 -10.17 -3.80
CA GLU A 21 -24.30 -10.81 -5.06
C GLU A 21 -23.11 -10.07 -5.70
N LEU A 22 -23.14 -8.74 -5.68
CA LEU A 22 -22.07 -7.88 -6.18
C LEU A 22 -20.76 -8.09 -5.39
N ASP A 23 -20.84 -8.14 -4.06
CA ASP A 23 -19.67 -8.31 -3.20
C ASP A 23 -19.01 -9.68 -3.31
N VAL A 24 -19.82 -10.75 -3.40
CA VAL A 24 -19.31 -12.12 -3.60
C VAL A 24 -18.56 -12.22 -4.92
N ALA A 25 -19.13 -11.64 -5.98
CA ALA A 25 -18.54 -11.72 -7.30
C ALA A 25 -17.28 -10.84 -7.42
N LEU A 26 -17.29 -9.64 -6.84
CA LEU A 26 -16.11 -8.78 -6.73
C LEU A 26 -14.98 -9.47 -5.94
N LYS A 27 -15.31 -10.12 -4.81
CA LYS A 27 -14.34 -10.88 -4.01
C LYS A 27 -13.66 -11.99 -4.82
N ARG A 28 -14.42 -12.69 -5.67
CA ARG A 28 -13.88 -13.73 -6.55
C ARG A 28 -12.91 -13.18 -7.59
N LEU A 29 -13.25 -12.06 -8.24
CA LEU A 29 -12.37 -11.36 -9.19
C LEU A 29 -11.09 -10.89 -8.50
N HIS A 30 -11.24 -10.21 -7.36
CA HIS A 30 -10.12 -9.75 -6.57
C HIS A 30 -9.20 -10.88 -6.11
N ALA A 31 -9.75 -12.03 -5.67
CA ALA A 31 -8.95 -13.18 -5.26
C ALA A 31 -8.00 -13.67 -6.36
N LYS A 32 -8.46 -13.66 -7.63
CA LYS A 32 -7.59 -14.00 -8.77
C LYS A 32 -6.57 -12.89 -9.04
N ALA A 33 -7.00 -11.62 -9.05
CA ALA A 33 -6.10 -10.48 -9.28
C ALA A 33 -4.96 -10.39 -8.23
N ARG A 34 -5.24 -10.75 -6.96
CA ARG A 34 -4.24 -10.81 -5.88
C ARG A 34 -3.06 -11.75 -6.18
N LEU A 35 -3.22 -12.71 -7.10
CA LEU A 35 -2.10 -13.55 -7.52
C LEU A 35 -0.97 -12.74 -8.15
N LEU A 36 -1.22 -11.52 -8.63
CA LEU A 36 -0.20 -10.65 -9.20
C LEU A 36 0.95 -10.40 -8.23
N ILE A 37 0.67 -10.33 -6.92
CA ILE A 37 1.72 -10.17 -5.90
C ILE A 37 2.65 -11.39 -5.93
N GLY A 38 2.10 -12.59 -5.81
CA GLY A 38 2.90 -13.83 -5.81
C GLY A 38 3.59 -14.07 -7.15
N ALA A 39 2.88 -13.89 -8.26
CA ALA A 39 3.38 -14.16 -9.61
C ALA A 39 4.47 -13.19 -10.08
N THR A 40 4.60 -12.02 -9.43
CA THR A 40 5.66 -11.05 -9.72
C THR A 40 6.77 -11.07 -8.67
N THR A 41 6.68 -11.93 -7.66
CA THR A 41 7.71 -12.00 -6.63
C THR A 41 8.70 -13.11 -6.96
N HIS A 42 9.95 -12.71 -7.20
CA HIS A 42 11.09 -13.60 -7.41
C HIS A 42 12.04 -13.43 -6.24
N SER A 43 12.36 -14.53 -5.56
CA SER A 43 13.44 -14.54 -4.57
C SER A 43 14.47 -15.56 -5.01
N ASP A 44 15.54 -15.05 -5.57
CA ASP A 44 16.76 -15.81 -5.82
C ASP A 44 17.92 -14.99 -5.24
N PRO A 45 18.29 -15.24 -3.97
CA PRO A 45 19.40 -14.56 -3.33
C PRO A 45 20.71 -14.71 -4.12
N ALA A 46 20.94 -15.87 -4.75
CA ALA A 46 22.16 -16.11 -5.51
C ALA A 46 22.21 -15.26 -6.79
N GLU A 47 21.10 -15.14 -7.50
CA GLU A 47 21.00 -14.23 -8.66
C GLU A 47 21.17 -12.76 -8.23
N ARG A 48 20.60 -12.36 -7.09
CA ARG A 48 20.78 -11.01 -6.55
C ARG A 48 22.25 -10.72 -6.24
N ASP A 49 22.94 -11.65 -5.57
CA ASP A 49 24.35 -11.51 -5.23
C ASP A 49 25.23 -11.44 -6.48
N ARG A 50 24.91 -12.24 -7.52
CA ARG A 50 25.55 -12.18 -8.83
C ARG A 50 25.37 -10.81 -9.48
N LEU A 51 24.15 -10.29 -9.50
CA LEU A 51 23.84 -8.98 -10.08
C LEU A 51 24.54 -7.85 -9.30
N ALA A 52 24.53 -7.90 -7.96
CA ALA A 52 25.19 -6.91 -7.11
C ALA A 52 26.71 -6.91 -7.33
N THR A 53 27.33 -8.09 -7.46
CA THR A 53 28.76 -8.24 -7.77
C THR A 53 29.10 -7.71 -9.16
N ALA A 54 28.24 -7.96 -10.16
CA ALA A 54 28.46 -7.42 -11.51
C ALA A 54 28.38 -5.88 -11.51
N VAL A 55 27.38 -5.30 -10.82
CA VAL A 55 27.24 -3.84 -10.70
C VAL A 55 28.44 -3.22 -9.98
N SER A 56 28.93 -3.82 -8.89
CA SER A 56 30.08 -3.28 -8.14
C SER A 56 31.39 -3.28 -8.94
N ARG A 57 31.52 -4.19 -9.91
CA ARG A 57 32.66 -4.27 -10.84
C ARG A 57 32.48 -3.44 -12.11
N GLY A 58 31.36 -2.73 -12.26
CA GLY A 58 31.03 -2.00 -13.49
C GLY A 58 30.71 -2.91 -14.69
N GLU A 59 30.46 -4.19 -14.47
CA GLU A 59 30.14 -5.17 -15.50
C GLU A 59 28.68 -5.04 -15.96
N HIS A 60 28.34 -5.70 -17.07
CA HIS A 60 26.97 -5.74 -17.57
C HIS A 60 26.08 -6.64 -16.72
N ALA A 61 25.25 -6.03 -15.87
CA ALA A 61 24.26 -6.73 -15.04
C ALA A 61 22.91 -6.86 -15.77
N LYS A 62 22.61 -8.09 -16.23
CA LYS A 62 21.30 -8.44 -16.80
C LYS A 62 20.66 -9.57 -16.00
N PRO A 63 19.42 -9.37 -15.50
CA PRO A 63 18.69 -10.43 -14.81
C PRO A 63 18.35 -11.59 -15.73
N ARG A 64 18.39 -12.80 -15.19
CA ARG A 64 18.04 -14.05 -15.88
C ARG A 64 16.70 -14.59 -15.35
N TRP A 65 15.68 -13.74 -15.33
CA TRP A 65 14.35 -14.13 -14.83
C TRP A 65 13.46 -14.68 -15.93
N GLU A 66 12.74 -15.74 -15.59
CA GLU A 66 11.65 -16.26 -16.40
C GLU A 66 10.33 -15.98 -15.69
N TRP A 67 9.39 -15.40 -16.43
CA TRP A 67 8.06 -15.08 -15.91
C TRP A 67 7.04 -15.98 -16.60
N GLN A 68 6.20 -16.62 -15.79
CA GLN A 68 5.11 -17.44 -16.29
C GLN A 68 3.80 -16.64 -16.25
N PRO A 69 3.20 -16.34 -17.40
CA PRO A 69 1.83 -15.83 -17.44
C PRO A 69 0.88 -16.72 -16.66
N VAL A 70 -0.02 -16.11 -15.92
CA VAL A 70 -1.05 -16.82 -15.17
C VAL A 70 -2.34 -16.78 -16.00
N PRO A 71 -2.80 -17.92 -16.56
CA PRO A 71 -3.99 -17.94 -17.38
C PRO A 71 -5.24 -17.57 -16.59
N ILE A 72 -6.12 -16.79 -17.21
CA ILE A 72 -7.42 -16.42 -16.66
C ILE A 72 -8.51 -17.23 -17.36
N GLU A 73 -9.33 -17.88 -16.54
CA GLU A 73 -10.38 -18.74 -17.05
C GLU A 73 -11.49 -17.91 -17.73
N LYS A 74 -11.99 -18.35 -18.90
CA LYS A 74 -13.07 -17.65 -19.64
C LYS A 74 -14.31 -17.34 -18.78
N ARG A 75 -14.63 -18.20 -17.80
CA ARG A 75 -15.74 -17.97 -16.86
C ARG A 75 -15.54 -16.73 -15.98
N LEU A 76 -14.29 -16.37 -15.69
CA LEU A 76 -13.98 -15.19 -14.88
C LEU A 76 -14.17 -13.91 -15.69
N TRP A 77 -13.82 -13.90 -16.97
CA TRP A 77 -14.12 -12.80 -17.89
C TRP A 77 -15.63 -12.58 -18.06
N ARG A 78 -16.40 -13.67 -18.20
CA ARG A 78 -17.87 -13.58 -18.20
C ARG A 78 -18.42 -13.07 -16.87
N ALA A 79 -17.82 -13.48 -15.75
CA ALA A 79 -18.21 -12.98 -14.44
C ALA A 79 -17.93 -11.48 -14.31
N LEU A 80 -16.79 -10.99 -14.80
CA LEU A 80 -16.48 -9.56 -14.80
C LEU A 80 -17.56 -8.74 -15.52
N ASP A 81 -17.98 -9.19 -16.70
CA ASP A 81 -19.04 -8.55 -17.50
C ASP A 81 -20.40 -8.56 -16.77
N GLN A 82 -20.79 -9.71 -16.21
CA GLN A 82 -22.01 -9.83 -15.40
C GLN A 82 -22.00 -8.90 -14.18
N VAL A 83 -20.84 -8.78 -13.53
CA VAL A 83 -20.64 -7.93 -12.35
C VAL A 83 -20.71 -6.45 -12.70
N ARG A 84 -20.28 -6.03 -13.89
CA ARG A 84 -20.48 -4.65 -14.39
C ARG A 84 -21.96 -4.29 -14.46
N HIS A 85 -22.80 -5.16 -15.02
CA HIS A 85 -24.25 -4.94 -15.08
C HIS A 85 -24.94 -4.96 -13.70
N LEU A 86 -24.38 -5.67 -12.71
CA LEU A 86 -24.83 -5.57 -11.31
C LEU A 86 -24.42 -4.23 -10.70
N ALA A 87 -23.17 -3.81 -10.92
CA ALA A 87 -22.62 -2.56 -10.40
C ALA A 87 -23.36 -1.32 -10.93
N GLU A 88 -23.80 -1.31 -12.19
CA GLU A 88 -24.62 -0.22 -12.78
C GLU A 88 -25.90 0.09 -11.98
N ARG A 89 -26.44 -0.92 -11.30
CA ARG A 89 -27.69 -0.80 -10.50
C ARG A 89 -27.43 -0.55 -9.01
N SER A 90 -26.17 -0.56 -8.57
CA SER A 90 -25.81 -0.32 -7.18
C SER A 90 -25.87 1.18 -6.86
N ALA A 91 -26.30 1.51 -5.65
CA ALA A 91 -26.20 2.88 -5.13
C ALA A 91 -24.76 3.39 -5.05
N ALA A 92 -23.75 2.50 -5.07
CA ALA A 92 -22.32 2.81 -5.10
C ALA A 92 -21.69 2.53 -6.48
N SER A 93 -22.48 2.63 -7.55
CA SER A 93 -22.10 2.23 -8.92
C SER A 93 -20.73 2.73 -9.36
N ALA A 94 -20.47 4.04 -9.18
CA ALA A 94 -19.21 4.66 -9.59
C ALA A 94 -17.98 4.00 -8.95
N LEU A 95 -18.05 3.62 -7.66
CA LEU A 95 -16.94 2.98 -6.96
C LEU A 95 -16.70 1.55 -7.47
N TYR A 96 -17.77 0.79 -7.70
CA TYR A 96 -17.66 -0.58 -8.21
C TYR A 96 -17.15 -0.62 -9.64
N LEU A 97 -17.70 0.21 -10.53
CA LEU A 97 -17.28 0.25 -11.93
C LEU A 97 -15.80 0.62 -12.05
N ALA A 98 -15.35 1.66 -11.33
CA ALA A 98 -13.93 2.04 -11.30
C ALA A 98 -13.05 0.89 -10.79
N ARG A 99 -13.49 0.16 -9.74
CA ARG A 99 -12.71 -0.98 -9.22
C ARG A 99 -12.68 -2.16 -10.19
N LEU A 100 -13.75 -2.41 -10.93
CA LEU A 100 -13.83 -3.48 -11.94
C LEU A 100 -12.91 -3.18 -13.13
N GLU A 101 -12.79 -1.93 -13.55
CA GLU A 101 -11.80 -1.50 -14.55
C GLU A 101 -10.36 -1.77 -14.10
N GLU A 102 -10.03 -1.45 -12.85
CA GLU A 102 -8.70 -1.74 -12.30
C GLU A 102 -8.44 -3.25 -12.25
N LEU A 103 -9.41 -4.04 -11.76
CA LEU A 103 -9.32 -5.50 -11.70
C LEU A 103 -9.14 -6.13 -13.10
N GLU A 104 -9.81 -5.60 -14.12
CA GLU A 104 -9.62 -6.05 -15.51
C GLU A 104 -8.16 -5.91 -15.95
N ILE A 105 -7.54 -4.76 -15.68
CA ILE A 105 -6.14 -4.52 -16.03
C ILE A 105 -5.21 -5.43 -15.21
N GLU A 106 -5.49 -5.65 -13.92
CA GLU A 106 -4.73 -6.61 -13.09
C GLU A 106 -4.81 -8.05 -13.63
N LEU A 107 -5.97 -8.48 -14.11
CA LEU A 107 -6.16 -9.79 -14.74
C LEU A 107 -5.42 -9.89 -16.08
N LEU A 108 -5.46 -8.84 -16.91
CA LEU A 108 -4.68 -8.78 -18.15
C LEU A 108 -3.17 -8.79 -17.88
N LEU A 109 -2.71 -8.14 -16.81
CA LEU A 109 -1.30 -8.13 -16.40
C LEU A 109 -0.83 -9.56 -16.09
N LEU A 110 -1.64 -10.33 -15.38
CA LEU A 110 -1.39 -11.74 -15.08
C LEU A 110 -1.18 -12.57 -16.36
N GLU A 111 -2.01 -12.40 -17.38
CA GLU A 111 -1.87 -13.12 -18.67
C GLU A 111 -0.68 -12.63 -19.53
N SER A 112 -0.11 -11.48 -19.17
CA SER A 112 0.93 -10.82 -19.95
C SER A 112 2.31 -10.86 -19.30
N LEU A 113 2.46 -11.44 -18.10
CA LEU A 113 3.72 -11.42 -17.36
C LEU A 113 4.91 -11.88 -18.22
N GLY A 114 6.02 -11.14 -18.10
CA GLY A 114 7.23 -11.33 -18.93
C GLY A 114 7.19 -10.66 -20.30
N GLN A 115 6.00 -10.35 -20.84
CA GLN A 115 5.85 -9.67 -22.12
C GLN A 115 5.92 -8.14 -21.92
N SER A 116 7.13 -7.62 -21.71
CA SER A 116 7.37 -6.21 -21.29
C SER A 116 6.61 -5.16 -22.13
N LYS A 117 6.48 -5.37 -23.45
CA LYS A 117 5.75 -4.44 -24.35
C LYS A 117 4.25 -4.34 -24.04
N ARG A 118 3.65 -5.39 -23.49
CA ARG A 118 2.24 -5.41 -23.04
C ARG A 118 2.11 -5.02 -21.57
N VAL A 119 3.05 -5.47 -20.72
CA VAL A 119 3.03 -5.22 -19.27
C VAL A 119 3.21 -3.74 -18.96
N ARG A 120 4.24 -3.09 -19.51
CA ARG A 120 4.63 -1.72 -19.08
C ARG A 120 3.52 -0.67 -19.28
N PRO A 121 2.79 -0.61 -20.41
CA PRO A 121 1.70 0.37 -20.56
C PRO A 121 0.56 0.15 -19.56
N MET A 122 0.20 -1.10 -19.29
CA MET A 122 -0.83 -1.45 -18.31
C MET A 122 -0.37 -1.15 -16.88
N ALA A 123 0.87 -1.46 -16.55
CA ALA A 123 1.49 -1.10 -15.27
C ALA A 123 1.55 0.41 -15.06
N ALA A 124 1.96 1.18 -16.08
CA ALA A 124 1.96 2.63 -16.04
C ALA A 124 0.56 3.21 -15.79
N ARG A 125 -0.48 2.62 -16.38
CA ARG A 125 -1.87 3.04 -16.14
C ARG A 125 -2.32 2.77 -14.69
N LEU A 126 -1.87 1.70 -14.06
CA LEU A 126 -2.27 1.34 -12.69
C LEU A 126 -1.45 2.02 -11.60
N PHE A 127 -0.14 2.10 -11.81
CA PHE A 127 0.82 2.46 -10.76
C PHE A 127 1.57 3.76 -11.06
N GLY A 128 1.43 4.30 -12.27
CA GLY A 128 2.23 5.41 -12.76
C GLY A 128 3.62 4.98 -13.25
N THR A 129 4.34 5.97 -13.75
CA THR A 129 5.70 5.87 -14.28
C THR A 129 6.72 6.56 -13.37
N GLY A 130 6.26 7.29 -12.36
CA GLY A 130 7.05 8.16 -11.50
C GLY A 130 7.28 9.56 -12.07
N GLY A 131 6.90 9.81 -13.33
CA GLY A 131 6.97 11.13 -13.98
C GLY A 131 5.72 11.99 -13.78
N GLU A 132 4.74 11.51 -13.02
CA GLU A 132 3.49 12.23 -12.76
C GLU A 132 3.73 13.48 -11.91
N ARG A 133 2.87 14.49 -12.06
CA ARG A 133 2.85 15.65 -11.17
C ARG A 133 2.46 15.21 -9.76
N VAL A 134 3.10 15.79 -8.74
CA VAL A 134 2.72 15.53 -7.34
C VAL A 134 1.34 16.12 -7.05
N PHE A 135 1.10 17.33 -7.55
CA PHE A 135 -0.14 18.10 -7.37
C PHE A 135 -0.55 18.71 -8.72
N GLU A 136 -1.84 18.79 -9.02
CA GLU A 136 -2.33 19.33 -10.31
C GLU A 136 -1.88 20.78 -10.53
N ASP A 137 -1.93 21.59 -9.48
CA ASP A 137 -1.62 23.02 -9.49
C ASP A 137 -0.13 23.36 -9.33
N HIS A 138 0.75 22.35 -9.25
CA HIS A 138 2.18 22.57 -9.03
C HIS A 138 3.02 21.87 -10.11
N PRO A 139 4.06 22.52 -10.69
CA PRO A 139 4.85 21.93 -11.76
C PRO A 139 5.74 20.75 -11.31
N MET A 140 6.00 20.64 -10.01
CA MET A 140 6.85 19.59 -9.43
C MET A 140 6.27 18.19 -9.69
N THR A 141 7.12 17.31 -10.21
CA THR A 141 6.84 15.89 -10.41
C THR A 141 7.29 15.04 -9.22
N VAL A 142 6.77 13.82 -9.14
CA VAL A 142 7.24 12.86 -8.12
C VAL A 142 8.72 12.53 -8.32
N LEU A 143 9.19 12.57 -9.57
CA LEU A 143 10.59 12.43 -9.93
C LEU A 143 11.47 13.54 -9.35
N ASP A 144 11.02 14.80 -9.46
CA ASP A 144 11.73 15.95 -8.86
C ASP A 144 11.85 15.78 -7.34
N ALA A 145 10.76 15.34 -6.69
CA ALA A 145 10.76 15.06 -5.25
C ALA A 145 11.74 13.94 -4.87
N ALA A 146 11.85 12.87 -5.67
CA ALA A 146 12.83 11.81 -5.44
C ALA A 146 14.27 12.31 -5.55
N HIS A 147 14.59 13.10 -6.58
CA HIS A 147 15.91 13.72 -6.73
C HIS A 147 16.22 14.69 -5.59
N HIS A 148 15.24 15.48 -5.14
CA HIS A 148 15.40 16.37 -4.00
C HIS A 148 15.73 15.61 -2.71
N ILE A 149 15.01 14.51 -2.43
CA ILE A 149 15.27 13.66 -1.25
C ILE A 149 16.69 13.10 -1.31
N LEU A 150 17.10 12.54 -2.46
CA LEU A 150 18.39 11.85 -2.58
C LEU A 150 19.59 12.82 -2.53
N SER A 151 19.40 14.07 -2.93
CA SER A 151 20.44 15.12 -2.87
C SER A 151 20.61 15.75 -1.49
N HIS A 152 19.58 15.69 -0.63
CA HIS A 152 19.58 16.36 0.68
C HIS A 152 19.52 15.41 1.88
N THR A 153 19.52 14.10 1.63
CA THR A 153 19.39 13.08 2.67
C THR A 153 20.53 12.08 2.55
N GLU A 154 21.36 11.97 3.60
CA GLU A 154 22.40 10.96 3.70
C GLU A 154 21.85 9.61 4.17
N ALA A 155 22.60 8.54 3.93
CA ALA A 155 22.24 7.22 4.46
C ALA A 155 22.48 7.17 5.98
N ASP A 156 21.51 6.66 6.72
CA ASP A 156 21.57 6.47 8.17
C ASP A 156 21.27 4.99 8.48
N PRO A 157 22.26 4.09 8.31
CA PRO A 157 22.06 2.67 8.53
C PRO A 157 21.89 2.37 10.02
N GLU A 158 20.94 1.49 10.35
CA GLU A 158 20.76 1.00 11.71
C GLU A 158 21.21 -0.45 11.88
N PRO A 159 21.81 -0.82 13.04
CA PRO A 159 22.10 -2.21 13.37
C PRO A 159 20.82 -3.04 13.47
N LYS A 160 20.86 -4.26 12.95
CA LYS A 160 19.73 -5.20 13.02
C LYS A 160 19.84 -6.08 14.26
N THR A 161 19.07 -5.75 15.29
CA THR A 161 19.15 -6.38 16.62
C THR A 161 17.83 -7.00 17.08
N ILE A 162 16.70 -6.59 16.52
CA ILE A 162 15.37 -7.06 16.93
C ILE A 162 15.01 -8.33 16.16
N PRO A 163 14.79 -9.48 16.81
CA PRO A 163 14.37 -10.69 16.12
C PRO A 163 12.89 -10.64 15.71
N ALA A 164 12.53 -11.44 14.71
CA ALA A 164 11.14 -11.66 14.33
C ALA A 164 10.30 -12.22 15.49
N TYR A 165 10.88 -13.14 16.27
CA TYR A 165 10.31 -13.74 17.46
C TYR A 165 11.39 -13.97 18.52
N SER A 166 11.03 -13.78 19.79
CA SER A 166 11.84 -14.15 20.95
C SER A 166 10.92 -14.68 22.06
N ALA A 167 11.41 -15.64 22.85
CA ALA A 167 10.68 -16.12 24.04
C ALA A 167 10.93 -15.21 25.26
N ASP A 168 12.12 -14.63 25.36
CA ASP A 168 12.63 -14.00 26.57
C ASP A 168 12.98 -12.51 26.39
N GLY A 169 12.68 -11.92 25.24
CA GLY A 169 13.03 -10.53 24.93
C GLY A 169 12.07 -9.87 23.93
N GLU A 170 12.30 -8.59 23.66
CA GLU A 170 11.49 -7.83 22.70
C GLU A 170 11.66 -8.38 21.28
N SER A 171 10.53 -8.54 20.57
CA SER A 171 10.50 -9.00 19.20
C SER A 171 9.52 -8.18 18.37
N LEU A 172 9.70 -8.20 17.04
CA LEU A 172 8.75 -7.55 16.14
C LEU A 172 7.33 -8.14 16.29
N ARG A 173 7.21 -9.44 16.60
CA ARG A 173 5.93 -10.06 16.91
C ARG A 173 5.23 -9.42 18.11
N ASP A 174 5.95 -9.16 19.18
CA ASP A 174 5.37 -8.58 20.40
C ASP A 174 4.99 -7.12 20.20
N LEU A 175 5.78 -6.37 19.44
CA LEU A 175 5.45 -5.01 19.02
C LEU A 175 4.13 -4.97 18.23
N MET A 176 3.97 -5.83 17.22
CA MET A 176 2.75 -5.90 16.41
C MET A 176 1.51 -6.29 17.23
N LEU A 177 1.64 -7.27 18.14
CA LEU A 177 0.56 -7.66 19.06
C LEU A 177 0.20 -6.55 20.05
N SER A 178 1.20 -5.82 20.54
CA SER A 178 1.00 -4.67 21.43
C SER A 178 0.22 -3.56 20.71
N HIS A 179 0.67 -3.17 19.51
CA HIS A 179 -0.01 -2.17 18.69
C HIS A 179 -1.44 -2.59 18.35
N SER A 180 -1.67 -3.88 18.03
CA SER A 180 -3.01 -4.36 17.71
C SER A 180 -3.96 -4.23 18.90
N ARG A 181 -3.50 -4.52 20.12
CA ARG A 181 -4.28 -4.35 21.35
C ARG A 181 -4.65 -2.89 21.58
N GLN A 182 -3.73 -1.95 21.33
CA GLN A 182 -3.98 -0.51 21.50
C GLN A 182 -5.13 0.02 20.64
N VAL A 183 -5.33 -0.56 19.45
CA VAL A 183 -6.42 -0.19 18.54
C VAL A 183 -7.60 -1.17 18.57
N GLY A 184 -7.64 -2.09 19.54
CA GLY A 184 -8.74 -3.04 19.71
C GLY A 184 -8.83 -4.13 18.64
N LEU A 185 -7.71 -4.46 17.98
CA LEU A 185 -7.65 -5.45 16.91
C LEU A 185 -7.18 -6.82 17.43
N HIS A 186 -7.97 -7.84 17.14
CA HIS A 186 -7.63 -9.24 17.39
C HIS A 186 -7.03 -9.89 16.15
N ILE A 187 -5.71 -10.04 16.15
CA ILE A 187 -4.91 -10.59 15.04
C ILE A 187 -4.04 -11.76 15.49
N ALA A 188 -3.59 -12.54 14.51
CA ALA A 188 -2.45 -13.44 14.66
C ALA A 188 -1.19 -12.81 14.08
N VAL A 189 -0.03 -13.17 14.61
CA VAL A 189 1.27 -12.80 14.04
C VAL A 189 2.09 -14.06 13.86
N ARG A 190 2.59 -14.28 12.65
CA ARG A 190 3.31 -15.49 12.24
C ARG A 190 4.66 -15.12 11.64
N VAL A 191 5.70 -15.83 12.05
CA VAL A 191 7.01 -15.76 11.41
C VAL A 191 7.01 -16.70 10.21
N ASP A 192 7.45 -16.21 9.05
CA ASP A 192 7.51 -16.94 7.79
C ASP A 192 8.93 -16.83 7.21
N PRO A 193 9.72 -17.91 7.24
CA PRO A 193 11.08 -17.92 6.69
C PRO A 193 11.15 -17.69 5.18
N SER A 194 10.05 -17.95 4.46
CA SER A 194 9.96 -17.78 3.02
C SER A 194 9.49 -16.37 2.61
N LEU A 195 9.13 -15.52 3.57
CA LEU A 195 8.62 -14.20 3.30
C LEU A 195 9.73 -13.29 2.73
N ILE A 196 9.46 -12.77 1.54
CA ILE A 196 10.41 -11.96 0.78
C ILE A 196 10.37 -10.51 1.25
N ALA A 197 9.17 -10.01 1.57
CA ALA A 197 9.00 -8.71 2.24
C ALA A 197 9.34 -8.83 3.73
N ASN A 198 9.66 -7.71 4.38
CA ASN A 198 9.95 -7.72 5.83
C ASN A 198 8.71 -8.04 6.67
N ALA A 199 7.55 -7.56 6.22
CA ALA A 199 6.24 -7.92 6.77
C ALA A 199 5.18 -7.91 5.66
N ALA A 200 4.05 -8.58 5.91
CA ALA A 200 2.88 -8.54 5.05
C ALA A 200 1.59 -8.78 5.84
N VAL A 201 0.51 -8.13 5.44
CA VAL A 201 -0.81 -8.27 6.07
C VAL A 201 -1.75 -9.17 5.25
N GLY A 202 -2.23 -10.23 5.90
CA GLY A 202 -3.38 -11.03 5.49
C GLY A 202 -4.70 -10.47 6.03
N GLU A 203 -5.78 -11.26 6.03
CA GLU A 203 -7.09 -10.77 6.50
C GLU A 203 -7.09 -10.42 8.00
N ARG A 204 -6.51 -11.29 8.84
CA ARG A 204 -6.39 -11.12 10.31
C ARG A 204 -5.03 -11.60 10.83
N THR A 205 -4.04 -11.66 9.96
CA THR A 205 -2.73 -12.21 10.27
C THR A 205 -1.66 -11.29 9.71
N VAL A 206 -0.65 -10.97 10.51
CA VAL A 206 0.58 -10.35 10.03
C VAL A 206 1.64 -11.44 9.89
N PHE A 207 2.29 -11.48 8.73
CA PHE A 207 3.44 -12.34 8.45
C PHE A 207 4.69 -11.49 8.59
N ILE A 208 5.70 -11.99 9.30
CA ILE A 208 6.99 -11.35 9.51
C ILE A 208 8.08 -12.26 8.93
N ALA A 209 9.04 -11.70 8.21
CA ALA A 209 10.17 -12.49 7.72
C ALA A 209 11.07 -12.95 8.88
N ASP A 210 11.54 -14.19 8.81
CA ASP A 210 12.46 -14.74 9.82
C ASP A 210 13.88 -14.16 9.67
N ARG A 211 14.09 -12.97 10.24
CA ARG A 211 15.38 -12.25 10.24
C ARG A 211 15.45 -11.24 11.37
N LEU A 212 16.61 -10.61 11.51
CA LEU A 212 16.82 -9.47 12.41
C LEU A 212 16.40 -8.16 11.72
N PHE A 213 15.83 -7.26 12.51
CA PHE A 213 15.35 -5.93 12.13
C PHE A 213 16.06 -4.87 12.95
N GLY A 214 16.17 -3.66 12.42
CA GLY A 214 16.57 -2.51 13.23
C GLY A 214 15.48 -2.11 14.21
N VAL A 215 15.84 -1.36 15.26
CA VAL A 215 14.88 -0.92 16.28
C VAL A 215 13.85 0.04 15.67
N ARG A 216 14.29 1.01 14.86
CA ARG A 216 13.38 1.95 14.19
C ARG A 216 12.57 1.22 13.11
N GLU A 217 13.21 0.34 12.35
CA GLU A 217 12.53 -0.51 11.36
C GLU A 217 11.41 -1.35 12.00
N ALA A 218 11.66 -2.00 13.14
CA ALA A 218 10.67 -2.84 13.81
C ALA A 218 9.44 -2.01 14.25
N GLN A 219 9.66 -0.86 14.88
CA GLN A 219 8.58 0.06 15.25
C GLN A 219 7.84 0.57 14.01
N ARG A 220 8.57 0.94 12.96
CA ARG A 220 8.00 1.42 11.69
C ARG A 220 7.12 0.38 11.04
N LEU A 221 7.55 -0.89 11.01
CA LEU A 221 6.76 -2.00 10.49
C LEU A 221 5.49 -2.23 11.32
N ALA A 222 5.57 -2.15 12.65
CA ALA A 222 4.38 -2.27 13.50
C ALA A 222 3.37 -1.14 13.20
N VAL A 223 3.82 0.12 13.08
CA VAL A 223 2.96 1.25 12.70
C VAL A 223 2.38 1.06 11.29
N HIS A 224 3.22 0.74 10.30
CA HIS A 224 2.82 0.60 8.91
C HIS A 224 1.77 -0.51 8.72
N GLU A 225 2.04 -1.71 9.23
CA GLU A 225 1.18 -2.86 9.03
C GLU A 225 -0.07 -2.82 9.92
N VAL A 226 0.09 -2.43 11.19
CA VAL A 226 -1.03 -2.46 12.15
C VAL A 226 -1.86 -1.19 12.07
N PHE A 227 -1.26 -0.02 12.27
CA PHE A 227 -2.01 1.24 12.27
C PHE A 227 -2.43 1.68 10.88
N GLY A 228 -1.65 1.37 9.85
CA GLY A 228 -2.01 1.61 8.45
C GLY A 228 -2.96 0.54 7.92
N HIS A 229 -2.39 -0.58 7.46
CA HIS A 229 -3.14 -1.56 6.69
C HIS A 229 -4.24 -2.31 7.45
N LEU A 230 -3.96 -2.78 8.67
CA LEU A 230 -4.95 -3.56 9.43
C LEU A 230 -6.14 -2.72 9.88
N VAL A 231 -5.94 -1.48 10.36
CA VAL A 231 -7.05 -0.59 10.74
C VAL A 231 -8.01 -0.40 9.56
N SER A 232 -7.51 -0.04 8.38
CA SER A 232 -8.32 0.10 7.17
C SER A 232 -9.01 -1.21 6.78
N ALA A 233 -8.32 -2.34 6.89
CA ALA A 233 -8.90 -3.66 6.56
C ALA A 233 -10.00 -4.07 7.54
N PHE A 234 -9.86 -3.78 8.84
CA PHE A 234 -10.87 -4.06 9.84
C PHE A 234 -12.10 -3.16 9.68
N ASN A 235 -11.90 -1.85 9.49
CA ASN A 235 -13.00 -0.93 9.21
C ASN A 235 -13.73 -1.28 7.92
N GLY A 236 -13.01 -1.60 6.85
CA GLY A 236 -13.64 -1.99 5.58
C GLY A 236 -14.57 -3.19 5.72
N ARG A 237 -14.29 -4.12 6.67
CA ARG A 237 -15.15 -5.26 6.97
C ARG A 237 -16.37 -4.94 7.83
N THR A 238 -16.37 -3.81 8.53
CA THR A 238 -17.55 -3.33 9.27
C THR A 238 -18.51 -2.55 8.39
N GLN A 239 -18.15 -2.26 7.14
CA GLN A 239 -19.00 -1.55 6.19
C GLN A 239 -20.01 -2.50 5.54
N LEU A 240 -21.17 -1.95 5.17
CA LEU A 240 -22.18 -2.66 4.39
C LEU A 240 -21.67 -3.02 2.99
N LEU A 241 -20.88 -2.12 2.39
CA LEU A 241 -20.28 -2.30 1.08
C LEU A 241 -18.99 -3.12 1.20
N GLY A 242 -19.03 -4.40 0.80
CA GLY A 242 -17.86 -5.29 0.81
C GLY A 242 -16.69 -4.78 -0.06
N LEU A 243 -16.97 -3.90 -1.02
CA LEU A 243 -15.95 -3.14 -1.76
C LEU A 243 -14.95 -2.43 -0.85
N LEU A 244 -15.38 -1.85 0.28
CA LEU A 244 -14.50 -1.12 1.18
C LEU A 244 -13.54 -2.04 1.95
N ALA A 245 -13.86 -3.34 2.10
CA ALA A 245 -12.93 -4.34 2.60
C ALA A 245 -11.90 -4.78 1.52
N ILE A 246 -12.31 -4.76 0.25
CA ILE A 246 -11.48 -5.15 -0.90
C ILE A 246 -10.51 -4.03 -1.28
N GLY A 247 -11.03 -2.81 -1.43
CA GLY A 247 -10.33 -1.64 -1.97
C GLY A 247 -11.13 -0.98 -3.09
N THR A 248 -11.33 0.33 -2.98
CA THR A 248 -11.74 1.18 -4.11
C THR A 248 -10.62 1.28 -5.16
N ALA A 249 -10.93 1.75 -6.37
CA ALA A 249 -9.89 1.99 -7.39
C ALA A 249 -8.84 3.00 -6.89
N GLY A 250 -7.56 2.75 -7.16
CA GLY A 250 -6.42 3.55 -6.68
C GLY A 250 -6.08 3.36 -5.20
N SER A 251 -6.89 2.62 -4.44
CA SER A 251 -6.71 2.48 -2.99
C SER A 251 -5.40 1.82 -2.61
N TYR A 252 -4.79 0.99 -3.47
CA TYR A 252 -3.47 0.41 -3.19
C TYR A 252 -2.42 1.51 -2.91
N GLY A 253 -2.29 2.49 -3.80
CA GLY A 253 -1.33 3.59 -3.62
C GLY A 253 -1.69 4.46 -2.43
N ASP A 254 -2.94 4.89 -2.31
CA ASP A 254 -3.33 5.81 -1.23
C ASP A 254 -3.27 5.16 0.16
N GLN A 255 -3.51 3.85 0.28
CA GLN A 255 -3.35 3.15 1.55
C GLN A 255 -1.88 2.96 1.94
N GLU A 256 -0.97 2.79 0.97
CA GLU A 256 0.48 2.90 1.22
C GLU A 256 0.84 4.32 1.66
N GLY A 257 0.24 5.35 1.04
CA GLY A 257 0.39 6.74 1.43
C GLY A 257 -0.08 7.02 2.87
N VAL A 258 -1.23 6.46 3.27
CA VAL A 258 -1.74 6.52 4.66
C VAL A 258 -0.75 5.86 5.62
N SER A 259 -0.26 4.65 5.31
CA SER A 259 0.71 3.96 6.15
C SER A 259 2.01 4.76 6.31
N ILE A 260 2.54 5.34 5.23
CA ILE A 260 3.76 6.17 5.28
C ILE A 260 3.52 7.49 6.02
N CYS A 261 2.34 8.12 5.88
CA CYS A 261 1.98 9.28 6.69
C CYS A 261 1.99 8.91 8.18
N LEU A 262 1.48 7.74 8.56
CA LEU A 262 1.54 7.27 9.94
C LEU A 262 2.98 6.99 10.41
N GLU A 263 3.87 6.48 9.53
CA GLU A 263 5.32 6.39 9.81
C GLU A 263 5.88 7.79 10.11
N GLU A 264 5.54 8.82 9.31
CA GLU A 264 5.99 10.21 9.50
C GLU A 264 5.49 10.79 10.82
N LEU A 265 4.19 10.61 11.13
CA LEU A 265 3.59 11.09 12.38
C LEU A 265 4.15 10.42 13.62
N ALA A 266 4.63 9.17 13.50
CA ALA A 266 5.32 8.46 14.56
C ALA A 266 6.80 8.86 14.71
N GLY A 267 7.33 9.72 13.81
CA GLY A 267 8.75 10.06 13.76
C GLY A 267 9.65 8.94 13.22
N LEU A 268 9.07 8.00 12.48
CA LEU A 268 9.74 6.78 12.00
C LEU A 268 10.04 6.81 10.48
N LEU A 269 9.62 7.85 9.77
CA LEU A 269 10.00 8.10 8.37
C LEU A 269 11.40 8.73 8.29
N ASP A 270 12.42 7.94 8.62
CA ASP A 270 13.81 8.38 8.68
C ASP A 270 14.46 8.62 7.30
N ALA A 271 15.71 9.09 7.34
CA ALA A 271 16.51 9.41 6.16
C ALA A 271 16.66 8.22 5.21
N SER A 272 17.05 7.05 5.74
CA SER A 272 17.22 5.80 4.99
C SER A 272 15.91 5.32 4.35
N ARG A 273 14.79 5.45 5.08
CA ARG A 273 13.46 5.12 4.57
C ARG A 273 13.06 6.04 3.42
N ARG A 274 13.23 7.37 3.55
CA ARG A 274 12.94 8.33 2.46
C ARG A 274 13.80 8.07 1.23
N ARG A 275 15.10 7.81 1.42
CA ARG A 275 16.00 7.41 0.32
C ARG A 275 15.52 6.14 -0.36
N THR A 276 15.09 5.13 0.39
CA THR A 276 14.54 3.88 -0.17
C THR A 276 13.29 4.16 -1.03
N LEU A 277 12.37 5.01 -0.58
CA LEU A 277 11.18 5.39 -1.35
C LEU A 277 11.56 6.13 -2.64
N ALA A 278 12.50 7.07 -2.58
CA ALA A 278 13.00 7.79 -3.73
C ALA A 278 13.73 6.88 -4.74
N GLY A 279 14.59 5.98 -4.26
CA GLY A 279 15.31 5.02 -5.11
C GLY A 279 14.37 4.03 -5.82
N ARG A 280 13.27 3.62 -5.17
CA ARG A 280 12.21 2.80 -5.80
C ARG A 280 11.54 3.54 -6.97
N LEU A 281 11.26 4.82 -6.78
CA LEU A 281 10.69 5.66 -7.82
C LEU A 281 11.65 5.81 -9.00
N LEU A 282 12.92 6.16 -8.72
CA LEU A 282 13.94 6.32 -9.77
C LEU A 282 14.14 5.04 -10.60
N ALA A 283 14.23 3.88 -9.93
CA ALA A 283 14.34 2.59 -10.62
C ALA A 283 13.13 2.33 -11.53
N THR A 284 11.93 2.68 -11.06
CA THR A 284 10.69 2.54 -11.84
C THR A 284 10.65 3.48 -13.03
N HIS A 285 11.02 4.75 -12.82
CA HIS A 285 11.08 5.75 -13.87
C HIS A 285 12.08 5.34 -14.96
N ALA A 286 13.30 4.94 -14.57
CA ALA A 286 14.32 4.45 -15.49
C ALA A 286 13.82 3.24 -16.31
N MET A 287 13.12 2.29 -15.67
CA MET A 287 12.53 1.14 -16.36
C MET A 287 11.52 1.56 -17.43
N HIS A 288 10.60 2.48 -17.10
CA HIS A 288 9.63 3.00 -18.07
C HIS A 288 10.27 3.82 -19.19
N ALA A 289 11.35 4.55 -18.89
CA ALA A 289 12.17 5.29 -19.85
C ALA A 289 13.02 4.39 -20.76
N GLY A 290 12.98 3.07 -20.58
CA GLY A 290 13.69 2.11 -21.43
C GLY A 290 15.15 1.87 -21.03
N VAL A 291 15.59 2.41 -19.88
CA VAL A 291 16.92 2.17 -19.32
C VAL A 291 17.07 0.69 -18.98
N SER A 292 18.26 0.14 -19.24
CA SER A 292 18.54 -1.27 -18.90
C SER A 292 18.61 -1.47 -17.39
N PHE A 293 18.38 -2.70 -16.92
CA PHE A 293 18.47 -3.03 -15.49
C PHE A 293 19.83 -2.62 -14.89
N GLY A 294 20.92 -3.00 -15.55
CA GLY A 294 22.28 -2.72 -15.08
C GLY A 294 22.60 -1.23 -15.07
N ASP A 295 22.13 -0.48 -16.08
CA ASP A 295 22.30 0.98 -16.12
C ASP A 295 21.52 1.67 -15.00
N ALA A 296 20.26 1.27 -14.77
CA ALA A 296 19.45 1.82 -13.68
C ALA A 296 20.09 1.56 -12.31
N ALA A 297 20.62 0.36 -12.09
CA ALA A 297 21.34 0.03 -10.86
C ALA A 297 22.63 0.86 -10.73
N ARG A 298 23.39 1.05 -11.82
CA ARG A 298 24.59 1.90 -11.82
C ARG A 298 24.28 3.36 -11.52
N ILE A 299 23.21 3.93 -12.07
CA ILE A 299 22.77 5.31 -11.76
C ILE A 299 22.52 5.46 -10.25
N LEU A 300 21.79 4.51 -9.64
CA LEU A 300 21.56 4.54 -8.19
C LEU A 300 22.87 4.48 -7.38
N VAL A 301 23.85 3.69 -7.82
CA VAL A 301 25.16 3.62 -7.14
C VAL A 301 25.96 4.91 -7.32
N LEU A 302 26.17 5.32 -8.57
CA LEU A 302 27.13 6.38 -8.94
C LEU A 302 26.60 7.78 -8.63
N GLU A 303 25.31 8.04 -8.85
CA GLU A 303 24.73 9.37 -8.72
C GLU A 303 24.01 9.58 -7.37
N HIS A 304 23.62 8.49 -6.71
CA HIS A 304 22.81 8.57 -5.50
C HIS A 304 23.40 7.85 -4.29
N GLY A 305 24.57 7.21 -4.42
CA GLY A 305 25.32 6.64 -3.30
C GLY A 305 24.66 5.44 -2.63
N PHE A 306 23.84 4.67 -3.37
CA PHE A 306 23.38 3.36 -2.89
C PHE A 306 24.51 2.32 -2.99
N SER A 307 24.52 1.34 -2.09
CA SER A 307 25.36 0.16 -2.32
C SER A 307 24.87 -0.63 -3.53
N SER A 308 25.75 -1.40 -4.19
CA SER A 308 25.36 -2.23 -5.33
C SER A 308 24.25 -3.22 -4.99
N TYR A 309 24.24 -3.74 -3.75
CA TYR A 309 23.18 -4.64 -3.28
C TYR A 309 21.83 -3.95 -3.15
N GLU A 310 21.79 -2.75 -2.56
CA GLU A 310 20.56 -1.95 -2.45
C GLU A 310 20.06 -1.52 -3.82
N ALA A 311 20.94 -1.01 -4.68
CA ALA A 311 20.60 -0.59 -6.03
C ALA A 311 19.99 -1.72 -6.87
N VAL A 312 20.59 -2.92 -6.82
CA VAL A 312 20.03 -4.12 -7.45
C VAL A 312 18.68 -4.44 -6.84
N THR A 313 18.54 -4.50 -5.51
CA THR A 313 17.27 -4.81 -4.83
C THR A 313 16.14 -3.85 -5.23
N LEU A 314 16.44 -2.55 -5.36
CA LEU A 314 15.50 -1.54 -5.82
C LEU A 314 15.10 -1.79 -7.29
N CYS A 315 16.07 -2.09 -8.16
CA CYS A 315 15.81 -2.42 -9.56
C CYS A 315 15.02 -3.72 -9.72
N GLU A 316 15.25 -4.75 -8.89
CA GLU A 316 14.45 -6.00 -8.94
C GLU A 316 12.96 -5.70 -8.80
N ARG A 317 12.62 -4.80 -7.89
CA ARG A 317 11.22 -4.42 -7.63
C ARG A 317 10.57 -3.71 -8.80
N ALA A 318 11.32 -2.90 -9.55
CA ALA A 318 10.85 -2.20 -10.73
C ALA A 318 10.73 -3.13 -11.96
N PHE A 319 11.74 -3.97 -12.21
CA PHE A 319 11.83 -4.75 -13.45
C PHE A 319 11.11 -6.11 -13.40
N ARG A 320 10.71 -6.60 -12.23
CA ARG A 320 9.99 -7.89 -12.08
C ARG A 320 8.65 -7.93 -12.82
N GLY A 321 8.24 -9.13 -13.20
CA GLY A 321 7.02 -9.38 -13.98
C GLY A 321 7.03 -8.82 -15.40
N GLY A 322 8.19 -8.38 -15.92
CA GLY A 322 8.30 -7.65 -17.19
C GLY A 322 8.12 -6.13 -17.05
N GLY A 323 8.29 -5.59 -15.83
CA GLY A 323 8.14 -4.16 -15.55
C GLY A 323 6.76 -3.81 -14.99
N VAL A 324 6.24 -4.60 -14.05
CA VAL A 324 4.96 -4.29 -13.37
C VAL A 324 5.13 -3.09 -12.42
N ALA A 325 6.32 -2.91 -11.84
CA ALA A 325 6.76 -1.71 -11.12
C ALA A 325 5.75 -1.05 -10.16
N ARG A 326 5.05 -1.87 -9.36
CA ARG A 326 4.06 -1.42 -8.37
C ARG A 326 4.60 -0.37 -7.40
N ASP A 327 5.91 -0.34 -7.21
CA ASP A 327 6.58 0.54 -6.28
C ASP A 327 6.60 2.02 -6.69
N ALA A 328 6.18 2.36 -7.92
CA ALA A 328 5.97 3.74 -8.36
C ALA A 328 5.06 4.54 -7.41
N VAL A 329 4.03 3.90 -6.85
CA VAL A 329 2.98 4.60 -6.12
C VAL A 329 3.41 5.11 -4.75
N TYR A 330 4.47 4.56 -4.14
CA TYR A 330 4.74 4.77 -2.71
C TYR A 330 5.07 6.23 -2.39
N LEU A 331 6.07 6.80 -3.07
CA LEU A 331 6.49 8.18 -2.82
C LEU A 331 5.38 9.18 -3.20
N GLY A 332 4.82 9.02 -4.39
CA GLY A 332 3.77 9.92 -4.88
C GLY A 332 2.51 9.89 -4.00
N SER A 333 2.10 8.72 -3.53
CA SER A 333 0.91 8.60 -2.68
C SER A 333 1.14 9.11 -1.27
N TRP A 334 2.34 8.95 -0.70
CA TRP A 334 2.69 9.63 0.55
C TRP A 334 2.55 11.15 0.41
N LEU A 335 3.14 11.74 -0.63
CA LEU A 335 3.06 13.18 -0.86
C LEU A 335 1.61 13.67 -1.07
N ARG A 336 0.81 12.94 -1.85
CA ARG A 336 -0.61 13.27 -2.10
C ARG A 336 -1.45 13.17 -0.82
N VAL A 337 -1.33 12.08 -0.06
CA VAL A 337 -2.09 11.89 1.19
C VAL A 337 -1.66 12.92 2.23
N ARG A 338 -0.36 13.14 2.43
CA ARG A 338 0.19 14.15 3.34
C ARG A 338 -0.37 15.54 3.03
N ASN A 339 -0.39 15.93 1.75
CA ASN A 339 -0.94 17.21 1.33
C ASN A 339 -2.45 17.31 1.55
N ALA A 340 -3.22 16.28 1.21
CA ALA A 340 -4.67 16.26 1.41
C ALA A 340 -5.04 16.40 2.89
N VAL A 341 -4.27 15.77 3.79
CA VAL A 341 -4.44 15.91 5.24
C VAL A 341 -4.04 17.30 5.71
N ALA A 342 -2.90 17.82 5.27
CA ALA A 342 -2.41 19.14 5.66
C ALA A 342 -3.36 20.28 5.24
N ARG A 343 -3.98 20.15 4.06
CA ARG A 343 -4.95 21.11 3.52
C ARG A 343 -6.37 20.95 4.08
N GLN A 344 -6.60 19.93 4.91
CA GLN A 344 -7.91 19.56 5.43
C GLN A 344 -8.93 19.16 4.33
N ASP A 345 -8.44 18.79 3.15
CA ASP A 345 -9.25 18.24 2.05
C ASP A 345 -9.72 16.80 2.40
N SER A 346 -8.97 16.11 3.27
CA SER A 346 -9.36 14.85 3.91
C SER A 346 -8.66 14.65 5.26
N SER A 347 -8.92 13.53 5.93
CA SER A 347 -8.23 13.06 7.14
C SER A 347 -7.83 11.59 6.99
N LEU A 348 -6.82 11.16 7.77
CA LEU A 348 -6.45 9.75 7.84
C LEU A 348 -7.63 8.88 8.26
N GLY A 349 -8.49 9.36 9.17
CA GLY A 349 -9.69 8.64 9.60
C GLY A 349 -10.68 8.36 8.46
N GLU A 350 -10.89 9.30 7.54
CA GLU A 350 -11.75 9.08 6.37
C GLU A 350 -11.15 8.04 5.42
N LEU A 351 -9.85 8.13 5.15
CA LEU A 351 -9.16 7.13 4.32
C LEU A 351 -9.09 5.75 4.99
N GLN A 352 -9.25 5.69 6.32
CA GLN A 352 -9.29 4.47 7.11
C GLN A 352 -10.70 3.91 7.34
N LEU A 353 -11.78 4.53 6.83
CA LEU A 353 -13.15 3.96 6.83
C LEU A 353 -13.22 2.57 6.17
N GLY A 354 -12.26 2.30 5.30
CA GLY A 354 -12.01 1.05 4.62
C GLY A 354 -10.72 1.20 3.82
N LYS A 355 -10.56 0.45 2.75
CA LYS A 355 -9.48 0.65 1.78
C LYS A 355 -9.93 1.65 0.71
N ILE A 356 -9.79 2.94 1.04
CA ILE A 356 -10.32 4.05 0.25
C ILE A 356 -9.18 4.84 -0.39
N SER A 357 -9.37 5.26 -1.64
CA SER A 357 -8.52 6.24 -2.32
C SER A 357 -9.05 7.66 -2.13
N LEU A 358 -8.16 8.63 -2.27
CA LEU A 358 -8.50 10.06 -2.27
C LEU A 358 -9.55 10.38 -3.33
N SER A 359 -9.45 9.79 -4.52
CA SER A 359 -10.41 10.00 -5.62
C SER A 359 -11.79 9.40 -5.33
N ALA A 360 -11.87 8.37 -4.47
CA ALA A 360 -13.14 7.76 -4.07
C ALA A 360 -13.85 8.53 -2.94
N LEU A 361 -13.14 9.41 -2.22
CA LEU A 361 -13.70 10.11 -1.05
C LEU A 361 -14.99 10.91 -1.32
N PRO A 362 -15.14 11.66 -2.43
CA PRO A 362 -16.39 12.40 -2.67
C PRO A 362 -17.62 11.48 -2.69
N GLU A 363 -17.50 10.33 -3.34
CA GLU A 363 -18.57 9.35 -3.43
C GLU A 363 -18.76 8.57 -2.11
N VAL A 364 -17.68 8.25 -1.40
CA VAL A 364 -17.77 7.65 -0.06
C VAL A 364 -18.48 8.60 0.93
N ARG A 365 -18.19 9.90 0.87
CA ARG A 365 -18.87 10.93 1.69
C ARG A 365 -20.35 11.03 1.36
N ARG A 366 -20.71 10.96 0.07
CA ARG A 366 -22.12 10.90 -0.35
C ARG A 366 -22.82 9.66 0.21
N LEU A 367 -22.18 8.49 0.11
CA LEU A 367 -22.70 7.22 0.62
C LEU A 367 -22.83 7.21 2.16
N LEU A 368 -21.90 7.85 2.87
CA LEU A 368 -21.99 8.10 4.30
C LEU A 368 -23.20 8.97 4.65
N GLY A 369 -23.44 10.03 3.87
CA GLY A 369 -24.59 10.93 4.05
C GLY A 369 -25.95 10.27 3.86
N VAL A 370 -26.04 9.20 3.08
CA VAL A 370 -27.27 8.41 2.88
C VAL A 370 -27.31 7.12 3.71
N GLY A 371 -26.34 6.92 4.62
CA GLY A 371 -26.32 5.77 5.54
C GLY A 371 -25.89 4.43 4.93
N LEU A 372 -25.29 4.43 3.74
CA LEU A 372 -24.75 3.22 3.09
C LEU A 372 -23.28 2.93 3.48
N VAL A 373 -22.62 3.93 4.06
CA VAL A 373 -21.31 3.81 4.72
C VAL A 373 -21.48 4.30 6.15
N SER A 374 -20.80 3.66 7.09
CA SER A 374 -20.82 4.00 8.52
C SER A 374 -19.49 4.61 8.95
N GLN A 375 -19.51 5.38 10.03
CA GLN A 375 -18.29 5.90 10.67
C GLN A 375 -17.30 4.78 11.04
N PRO A 376 -15.98 5.07 11.10
CA PRO A 376 -14.99 4.03 11.34
C PRO A 376 -15.11 3.50 12.78
N THR A 377 -15.05 2.18 12.92
CA THR A 377 -15.09 1.50 14.24
C THR A 377 -13.73 1.61 14.93
N TYR A 378 -12.66 1.47 14.16
CA TYR A 378 -11.27 1.45 14.60
C TYR A 378 -10.57 2.70 14.11
N LEU A 379 -9.73 3.30 14.94
CA LEU A 379 -8.89 4.43 14.57
C LEU A 379 -7.51 4.22 15.16
N SER A 380 -6.47 4.50 14.38
CA SER A 380 -5.13 4.58 14.95
C SER A 380 -5.06 5.77 15.91
N ASN A 381 -4.28 5.63 16.99
CA ASN A 381 -4.11 6.72 17.96
C ASN A 381 -3.51 7.97 17.29
N LEU A 382 -2.67 7.79 16.27
CA LEU A 382 -2.06 8.87 15.49
C LEU A 382 -3.06 9.57 14.57
N ALA A 383 -4.03 8.85 14.01
CA ALA A 383 -5.09 9.46 13.19
C ALA A 383 -6.01 10.37 14.02
N ARG A 384 -6.19 10.09 15.32
CA ARG A 384 -6.98 10.93 16.23
C ARG A 384 -6.34 12.29 16.47
N SER A 385 -5.00 12.38 16.47
CA SER A 385 -4.25 13.62 16.71
C SER A 385 -4.41 14.67 15.61
N PHE A 386 -4.88 14.27 14.41
CA PHE A 386 -5.24 15.18 13.30
C PHE A 386 -6.74 15.22 13.01
N GLY A 387 -7.56 14.49 13.78
CA GLY A 387 -9.00 14.74 13.80
C GLY A 387 -9.25 16.14 14.36
N LYS A 388 -10.33 16.80 13.92
CA LYS A 388 -10.73 18.15 14.38
C LYS A 388 -10.71 18.26 15.91
N THR A 389 -9.57 18.64 16.48
CA THR A 389 -9.51 19.20 17.82
C THR A 389 -10.08 20.61 17.68
N GLY A 390 -11.08 20.96 18.49
CA GLY A 390 -11.68 22.29 18.50
C GLY A 390 -10.62 23.40 18.58
N ALA A 391 -11.02 24.63 18.23
CA ALA A 391 -10.24 25.84 17.88
C ALA A 391 -9.02 26.25 18.78
N GLY A 392 -8.10 25.34 19.10
CA GLY A 392 -7.09 25.53 20.15
C GLY A 392 -5.65 25.17 19.78
N THR A 393 -5.37 24.55 18.63
CA THR A 393 -4.00 24.17 18.25
C THR A 393 -3.61 24.81 16.92
N LYS A 394 -2.64 25.73 16.98
CA LYS A 394 -2.05 26.40 15.82
C LYS A 394 -1.20 25.40 14.99
N PRO A 395 -1.05 25.61 13.67
CA PRO A 395 -0.34 24.68 12.78
C PRO A 395 1.17 24.56 13.03
N ASP A 396 1.78 25.49 13.75
CA ASP A 396 3.25 25.61 13.87
C ASP A 396 3.88 24.88 15.07
N THR A 397 3.10 24.07 15.79
CA THR A 397 3.63 23.19 16.82
C THR A 397 3.32 21.75 16.45
N LEU A 398 4.37 21.04 16.02
CA LEU A 398 4.42 19.57 16.03
C LEU A 398 3.76 19.06 17.32
N PRO A 399 2.92 18.01 17.27
CA PRO A 399 2.40 17.41 18.50
C PRO A 399 3.61 17.01 19.38
N PRO A 400 3.50 17.16 20.72
CA PRO A 400 4.62 16.99 21.63
C PRO A 400 5.31 15.65 21.35
N SER A 401 6.62 15.71 21.19
CA SER A 401 7.50 14.57 20.96
C SER A 401 7.12 13.40 21.86
N LEU A 402 6.93 12.22 21.25
CA LEU A 402 6.70 10.92 21.91
C LEU A 402 7.75 10.58 23.00
N THR A 403 8.87 11.30 23.05
CA THR A 403 9.88 11.26 24.12
C THR A 403 9.31 11.53 25.52
N THR A 404 8.22 12.31 25.64
CA THR A 404 7.66 12.70 26.94
C THR A 404 6.60 11.73 27.48
N SER A 405 6.15 10.75 26.69
CA SER A 405 5.19 9.72 27.14
C SER A 405 5.81 8.37 27.48
N LEU A 406 7.13 8.21 27.31
CA LEU A 406 7.87 6.98 27.66
C LEU A 406 8.69 7.09 28.96
N THR A 407 8.72 8.25 29.62
CA THR A 407 9.48 8.51 30.86
C THR A 407 8.69 8.36 32.16
N ARG A 408 7.47 7.80 32.15
CA ARG A 408 6.72 7.43 33.37
C ARG A 408 6.39 5.94 33.41
N LEU A 409 7.42 5.11 33.42
CA LEU A 409 7.34 3.71 33.89
C LEU A 409 8.58 3.30 34.70
N GLU A 410 9.44 4.25 35.07
CA GLU A 410 10.50 4.09 36.07
C GLU A 410 10.19 4.96 37.29
N ALA A 411 9.11 4.63 38.01
CA ALA A 411 8.87 4.98 39.41
C ALA A 411 7.48 4.48 39.82
N THR A 412 7.36 3.17 40.04
CA THR A 412 6.62 2.49 41.13
C THR A 412 6.75 1.00 40.96
#